data_AF-A0A7X2XHD0-F1
#
_entry.id   AF-A0A7X2XHD0-F1
#
_cell.length_a   1.000
_cell.length_b   1.000
_cell.length_c   1.000
_cell.angle_alpha   90.00
_cell.angle_beta   90.00
_cell.angle_gamma   90.00
#
_symmetry.space_group_name_H-M   'P 1'
#
loop_
_entity.id
_entity.type
_entity.pdbx_description
1 polymer ?
#
loop_
_entity_poly.entity_id
_entity_poly.type
_entity_poly.pdbx_seq_one_letter_code
_entity_poly.pdbx_strand_id
1 'polypeptide(L)'
;MKRQTGFTLVELVIVIAVLGILAGLAIPYFMEAREEAAKKECLANRTQIMRMFYALQASNYNGTLVGFLAEVVKEPNDNKYFNFVPKCADNGTYSVSNEKVVCSIAEHNEANVSDDASVIDNITNDFQEFLDKYGAMTDQQLKDLGWWPTYASGALVKTNDGFREAYYKEKGKWPSGVDLNGNTIYFKFHLTADGSFLTYANGNGDFKNSGDWGTNYIYDSAAKKWYYSPQGTNLGGISNSVDKGGKTEAQIIDKIKNEGWEEVTLTGNTFSK
;
A
#
# COMPACT_ATOMS: atom_id res chain seq x y z
N MET A 1 -41.48 19.14 57.90
CA MET A 1 -40.91 19.87 56.74
C MET A 1 -39.47 19.44 56.56
N LYS A 2 -39.13 18.72 55.48
CA LYS A 2 -37.73 18.40 55.15
C LYS A 2 -37.04 19.69 54.68
N ARG A 3 -35.98 20.13 55.37
CA ARG A 3 -35.13 21.25 54.90
C ARG A 3 -34.47 20.83 53.59
N GLN A 4 -34.81 21.51 52.50
CA GLN A 4 -34.06 21.39 51.26
C GLN A 4 -32.74 22.15 51.43
N THR A 5 -31.63 21.42 51.37
CA THR A 5 -30.28 22.00 51.32
C THR A 5 -30.06 22.56 49.92
N GLY A 6 -29.97 23.88 49.80
CA GLY A 6 -29.61 24.54 48.54
C GLY A 6 -28.10 24.44 48.26
N PHE A 7 -27.73 24.51 46.99
CA PHE A 7 -26.35 24.55 46.53
C PHE A 7 -25.68 25.86 46.96
N THR A 8 -24.46 25.81 47.50
CA THR A 8 -23.68 27.01 47.80
C THR A 8 -23.04 27.57 46.52
N LEU A 9 -22.75 28.87 46.53
CA LEU A 9 -22.08 29.54 45.41
C LEU A 9 -20.69 28.96 45.16
N VAL A 10 -19.97 28.55 46.21
CA VAL A 10 -18.65 27.91 46.12
C VAL A 10 -18.74 26.54 45.46
N GLU A 11 -19.73 25.72 45.83
CA GLU A 11 -19.93 24.41 45.19
C GLU A 11 -20.22 24.56 43.70
N LEU A 12 -21.03 25.55 43.30
CA LEU A 12 -21.32 25.81 41.89
C LEU A 12 -20.06 26.23 41.12
N VAL A 13 -19.23 27.11 41.71
CA VAL A 13 -17.99 27.59 41.08
C VAL A 13 -16.97 26.45 40.89
N ILE A 14 -16.85 25.54 41.86
CA ILE A 14 -15.97 24.38 41.72
C ILE A 14 -16.44 23.46 40.59
N VAL A 15 -17.75 23.24 40.46
CA VAL A 15 -18.31 22.38 39.39
C VAL A 15 -18.00 22.93 38.00
N ILE A 16 -18.23 24.23 37.77
CA ILE A 16 -17.92 24.85 36.46
C ILE A 16 -16.41 24.84 36.17
N ALA A 17 -15.56 25.00 37.20
CA ALA A 17 -14.11 24.93 37.04
C ALA A 17 -13.66 23.52 36.60
N VAL A 18 -14.21 22.47 37.23
CA VAL A 18 -13.92 21.08 36.86
C VAL A 18 -14.45 20.76 35.45
N LEU A 19 -15.68 21.17 35.12
CA LEU A 19 -16.24 21.00 33.77
C LEU A 19 -15.40 21.72 32.71
N GLY A 20 -14.89 22.92 33.02
CA GLY A 20 -14.01 23.68 32.13
C GLY A 20 -12.69 22.95 31.85
N ILE A 21 -12.07 22.35 32.87
CA ILE A 21 -10.83 21.56 32.71
C ILE A 21 -11.11 20.31 31.85
N LEU A 22 -12.20 19.60 32.12
CA LEU A 22 -12.58 18.40 31.36
C LEU A 22 -12.88 18.74 29.89
N ALA A 23 -13.65 19.80 29.63
CA ALA A 23 -13.94 20.27 28.28
C ALA A 23 -12.67 20.73 27.55
N GLY A 24 -11.77 21.44 28.24
CA GLY A 24 -10.50 21.90 27.69
C GLY A 24 -9.59 20.78 27.19
N LEU A 25 -9.61 19.62 27.85
CA LEU A 25 -8.91 18.43 27.38
C LEU A 25 -9.70 17.69 26.29
N ALA A 26 -11.03 17.58 26.41
CA ALA A 26 -11.83 16.75 25.51
C ALA A 26 -12.01 17.34 24.09
N ILE A 27 -12.15 18.67 23.96
CA ILE A 27 -12.41 19.34 22.68
C ILE A 27 -11.32 19.07 21.61
N PRO A 28 -10.01 19.27 21.87
CA PRO A 28 -8.98 19.05 20.85
C PRO A 28 -8.95 17.60 20.37
N TYR A 29 -9.03 16.62 21.29
CA TYR A 29 -9.08 15.21 20.92
C TYR A 29 -10.32 14.86 20.09
N PHE A 30 -11.48 15.44 20.43
CA PHE A 30 -12.70 15.25 19.65
C PHE A 30 -12.59 15.83 18.25
N MET A 31 -11.94 16.99 18.09
CA MET A 31 -11.73 17.61 16.78
C MET A 31 -10.84 16.75 15.88
N GLU A 32 -9.73 16.23 16.41
CA GLU A 32 -8.83 15.33 15.68
C GLU A 32 -9.53 14.03 15.29
N ALA A 33 -10.25 13.40 16.23
CA ALA A 33 -11.00 12.18 15.97
C ALA A 33 -12.10 12.38 14.91
N ARG A 34 -12.76 13.55 14.90
CA ARG A 34 -13.76 13.90 13.89
C ARG A 34 -13.13 14.05 12.51
N GLU A 35 -11.98 14.73 12.42
CA GLU A 35 -11.26 14.91 11.16
C GLU A 35 -10.83 13.55 10.59
N GLU A 36 -10.28 12.66 11.43
CA GLU A 36 -9.90 11.32 11.01
C GLU A 36 -11.11 10.48 10.57
N ALA A 37 -12.24 10.58 11.28
CA ALA A 37 -13.48 9.92 10.90
C ALA A 37 -13.99 10.41 9.54
N ALA A 38 -13.94 11.71 9.27
CA ALA A 38 -14.35 12.29 7.99
C ALA A 38 -13.45 11.83 6.83
N LYS A 39 -12.13 11.76 7.04
CA LYS A 39 -11.18 11.18 6.08
C LYS A 39 -11.51 9.71 5.77
N LYS A 40 -11.75 8.90 6.80
CA LYS A 40 -12.09 7.46 6.67
C LYS A 40 -13.43 7.25 5.95
N GLU A 41 -14.45 8.05 6.27
CA GLU A 41 -15.74 7.99 5.60
C GLU A 41 -15.61 8.35 4.11
N CYS A 42 -14.88 9.43 3.80
CA CYS A 42 -14.62 9.85 2.44
C CYS A 42 -13.91 8.76 1.62
N LEU A 43 -12.93 8.08 2.22
CA LEU A 43 -12.25 6.94 1.61
C LEU A 43 -13.21 5.76 1.38
N ALA A 44 -13.98 5.37 2.40
CA ALA A 44 -14.97 4.30 2.28
C ALA A 44 -15.99 4.57 1.16
N ASN A 45 -16.46 5.82 1.03
CA ASN A 45 -17.35 6.22 -0.05
C ASN A 45 -16.69 6.08 -1.42
N ARG A 46 -15.47 6.58 -1.63
CA ARG A 46 -14.74 6.45 -2.90
C ARG A 46 -14.51 4.98 -3.28
N THR A 47 -14.12 4.16 -2.31
CA THR A 47 -13.93 2.72 -2.46
C THR A 47 -15.24 2.01 -2.86
N GLN A 48 -16.35 2.30 -2.19
CA GLN A 48 -17.66 1.73 -2.55
C GLN A 48 -18.09 2.09 -3.98
N ILE A 49 -17.87 3.34 -4.39
CA ILE A 49 -18.13 3.81 -5.76
C ILE A 49 -17.32 3.00 -6.76
N MET A 50 -16.00 2.87 -6.55
CA MET A 50 -15.11 2.12 -7.46
C MET A 50 -15.48 0.65 -7.54
N ARG A 51 -15.75 -0.02 -6.41
CA ARG A 51 -16.17 -1.43 -6.39
C ARG A 51 -17.44 -1.66 -7.18
N MET A 52 -18.41 -0.77 -7.04
CA MET A 52 -19.65 -0.87 -7.82
C MET A 52 -19.39 -0.68 -9.32
N PHE A 53 -18.56 0.28 -9.70
CA PHE A 53 -18.17 0.48 -11.10
C PHE A 53 -17.52 -0.79 -11.69
N TYR A 54 -16.59 -1.42 -10.97
CA TYR A 54 -15.98 -2.67 -11.42
C TYR A 54 -16.97 -3.83 -11.49
N ALA A 55 -17.88 -3.96 -10.53
CA ALA A 55 -18.94 -4.98 -10.55
C ALA A 55 -19.87 -4.83 -11.76
N LEU A 56 -20.18 -3.59 -12.16
CA LEU A 56 -20.95 -3.30 -13.36
C LEU A 56 -20.16 -3.66 -14.63
N GLN A 57 -18.88 -3.31 -14.71
CA GLN A 57 -18.03 -3.68 -15.85
C GLN A 57 -17.96 -5.21 -16.02
N ALA A 58 -17.82 -5.96 -14.93
CA ALA A 58 -17.89 -7.43 -14.96
C ALA A 58 -19.24 -7.96 -15.46
N SER A 59 -20.30 -7.16 -15.37
CA SER A 59 -21.65 -7.43 -15.86
C SER A 59 -21.91 -6.85 -17.27
N ASN A 60 -20.86 -6.55 -18.04
CA ASN A 60 -20.90 -5.96 -19.39
C ASN A 60 -21.43 -4.50 -19.45
N TYR A 61 -21.20 -3.71 -18.41
CA TYR A 61 -21.43 -2.27 -18.46
C TYR A 61 -20.36 -1.56 -19.31
N ASN A 62 -20.80 -0.77 -20.30
CA ASN A 62 -19.92 -0.07 -21.25
C ASN A 62 -19.77 1.44 -20.97
N GLY A 63 -20.25 1.93 -19.83
CA GLY A 63 -20.15 3.35 -19.47
C GLY A 63 -18.77 3.72 -18.93
N THR A 64 -18.43 5.00 -18.98
CA THR A 64 -17.17 5.52 -18.43
C THR A 64 -17.30 5.79 -16.93
N LEU A 65 -16.18 5.76 -16.20
CA LEU A 65 -16.15 6.09 -14.78
C LEU A 65 -16.70 7.50 -14.50
N VAL A 66 -16.43 8.46 -15.39
CA VAL A 66 -16.95 9.83 -15.31
C VAL A 66 -18.48 9.85 -15.40
N GLY A 67 -19.04 9.14 -16.38
CA GLY A 67 -20.50 9.06 -16.55
C GLY A 67 -21.17 8.36 -15.37
N PHE A 68 -20.60 7.23 -14.94
CA PHE A 68 -21.07 6.51 -13.76
C PHE A 68 -21.04 7.38 -12.49
N LEU A 69 -19.93 8.08 -12.24
CA LEU A 69 -19.82 8.95 -11.06
C LEU A 69 -20.87 10.06 -11.09
N ALA A 70 -21.12 10.67 -12.26
CA ALA A 70 -22.12 11.71 -12.42
C ALA A 70 -23.55 11.22 -12.09
N GLU A 71 -23.86 9.95 -12.36
CA GLU A 71 -25.13 9.33 -11.93
C GLU A 71 -25.15 9.07 -10.42
N VAL A 72 -24.05 8.58 -9.86
CA VAL A 72 -23.97 8.19 -8.44
C VAL A 72 -24.09 9.38 -7.48
N VAL A 73 -23.51 10.52 -7.83
CA VAL A 73 -23.52 11.73 -6.97
C VAL A 73 -24.71 12.65 -7.26
N LYS A 74 -25.61 12.27 -8.17
CA LYS A 74 -26.76 13.07 -8.56
C LYS A 74 -27.81 13.13 -7.45
N GLU A 75 -28.38 14.31 -7.26
CA GLU A 75 -29.50 14.56 -6.36
C GLU A 75 -30.74 15.01 -7.16
N PRO A 76 -31.97 14.69 -6.72
CA PRO A 76 -32.34 13.84 -5.57
C PRO A 76 -32.12 12.33 -5.85
N ASN A 77 -32.13 11.53 -4.77
CA ASN A 77 -31.73 10.11 -4.64
C ASN A 77 -32.41 9.08 -5.58
N ASP A 78 -32.36 9.29 -6.90
CA ASP A 78 -32.74 8.34 -7.95
C ASP A 78 -31.55 7.43 -8.32
N ASN A 79 -30.72 7.12 -7.32
CA ASN A 79 -29.49 6.36 -7.51
C ASN A 79 -29.84 4.87 -7.67
N LYS A 80 -29.55 4.33 -8.84
CA LYS A 80 -29.78 2.91 -9.16
C LYS A 80 -28.86 1.96 -8.38
N TYR A 81 -27.72 2.45 -7.90
CA TYR A 81 -26.60 1.66 -7.42
C TYR A 81 -26.46 1.66 -5.89
N PHE A 82 -26.80 2.78 -5.25
CA PHE A 82 -26.70 2.96 -3.81
C PHE A 82 -28.05 3.36 -3.23
N ASN A 83 -28.34 2.94 -2.00
CA ASN A 83 -29.50 3.39 -1.24
C ASN A 83 -29.32 4.79 -0.62
N PHE A 84 -28.13 5.39 -0.76
CA PHE A 84 -27.79 6.75 -0.37
C PHE A 84 -26.97 7.42 -1.45
N VAL A 85 -26.97 8.75 -1.49
CA VAL A 85 -26.02 9.52 -2.33
C VAL A 85 -24.71 9.68 -1.56
N PRO A 86 -23.59 9.10 -2.02
CA PRO A 86 -22.31 9.26 -1.33
C PRO A 86 -21.89 10.72 -1.27
N LYS A 87 -21.60 11.21 -0.06
CA LYS A 87 -21.15 12.59 0.20
C LYS A 87 -19.92 12.58 1.08
N CYS A 88 -19.10 13.61 0.97
CA CYS A 88 -18.02 13.81 1.92
C CYS A 88 -18.55 14.53 3.16
N ALA A 89 -18.22 14.04 4.36
CA ALA A 89 -18.67 14.64 5.62
C ALA A 89 -18.23 16.10 5.81
N ASP A 90 -17.11 16.48 5.20
CA ASP A 90 -16.59 17.86 5.20
C ASP A 90 -17.02 18.67 3.96
N ASN A 91 -18.10 18.23 3.29
CA ASN A 91 -18.69 18.88 2.12
C ASN A 91 -17.80 18.91 0.87
N GLY A 92 -16.79 18.07 0.79
CA GLY A 92 -16.01 17.84 -0.43
C GLY A 92 -16.86 17.22 -1.55
N THR A 93 -16.48 17.47 -2.80
CA THR A 93 -17.10 16.87 -4.00
C THR A 93 -16.23 15.76 -4.57
N TYR A 94 -16.84 14.76 -5.20
CA TYR A 94 -16.13 13.69 -5.88
C TYR A 94 -15.93 14.00 -7.36
N SER A 95 -14.75 13.68 -7.88
CA SER A 95 -14.41 13.80 -9.30
C SER A 95 -13.52 12.62 -9.74
N VAL A 96 -13.25 12.50 -11.03
CA VAL A 96 -12.36 11.45 -11.55
C VAL A 96 -11.02 12.05 -11.93
N SER A 97 -9.93 11.43 -11.46
CA SER A 97 -8.57 11.74 -11.85
C SER A 97 -7.75 10.44 -11.94
N ASN A 98 -6.97 10.27 -13.01
CA ASN A 98 -6.19 9.06 -13.29
C ASN A 98 -6.99 7.76 -13.10
N GLU A 99 -8.21 7.71 -13.66
CA GLU A 99 -9.13 6.57 -13.58
C GLU A 99 -9.55 6.17 -12.14
N LYS A 100 -9.37 7.07 -11.17
CA LYS A 100 -9.81 6.90 -9.78
C LYS A 100 -10.80 7.98 -9.38
N VAL A 101 -11.66 7.68 -8.41
CA VAL A 101 -12.51 8.69 -7.77
C VAL A 101 -11.69 9.41 -6.70
N VAL A 102 -11.65 10.73 -6.77
CA VAL A 102 -10.93 11.62 -5.83
C VAL A 102 -11.89 12.64 -5.21
N CYS A 103 -11.58 13.10 -4.01
CA CYS A 103 -12.28 14.17 -3.32
C CYS A 103 -11.66 15.54 -3.67
N SER A 104 -12.43 16.63 -3.60
CA SER A 104 -11.91 17.99 -3.74
C SER A 104 -11.05 18.46 -2.56
N ILE A 105 -11.11 17.76 -1.42
CA ILE A 105 -10.28 18.03 -0.24
C ILE A 105 -9.02 17.18 -0.35
N ALA A 106 -7.85 17.83 -0.43
CA ALA A 106 -6.58 17.15 -0.74
C ALA A 106 -6.20 16.13 0.35
N GLU A 107 -6.38 16.49 1.61
CA GLU A 107 -6.07 15.69 2.79
C GLU A 107 -6.94 14.42 2.86
N HIS A 108 -8.07 14.39 2.15
CA HIS A 108 -8.94 13.22 2.06
C HIS A 108 -8.48 12.24 0.98
N ASN A 109 -7.60 12.67 0.07
CA ASN A 109 -7.00 11.82 -0.96
C ASN A 109 -5.66 11.22 -0.55
N GLU A 110 -5.10 11.63 0.60
CA GLU A 110 -3.94 10.97 1.16
C GLU A 110 -4.29 9.50 1.42
N ALA A 111 -3.39 8.60 0.98
CA ALA A 111 -3.58 7.16 1.02
C ALA A 111 -3.64 6.65 2.48
N ASN A 112 -4.79 6.83 3.13
CA ASN A 112 -5.07 6.27 4.44
C ASN A 112 -5.37 4.78 4.32
N VAL A 113 -4.34 3.96 4.04
CA VAL A 113 -4.23 2.49 4.26
C VAL A 113 -5.51 1.67 3.96
N SER A 114 -6.34 2.11 3.01
CA SER A 114 -7.57 1.44 2.60
C SER A 114 -8.05 1.88 1.21
N ASP A 115 -7.10 2.33 0.38
CA ASP A 115 -7.31 2.27 -1.06
C ASP A 115 -7.39 0.78 -1.44
N ASP A 116 -8.26 0.45 -2.39
CA ASP A 116 -8.38 -0.87 -3.03
C ASP A 116 -7.07 -1.37 -3.70
N ALA A 117 -5.94 -0.67 -3.54
CA ALA A 117 -4.61 -1.19 -3.76
C ALA A 117 -4.20 -2.00 -2.52
N SER A 118 -4.12 -3.32 -2.69
CA SER A 118 -3.58 -4.19 -1.65
C SER A 118 -2.20 -3.68 -1.21
N VAL A 119 -1.77 -3.93 0.03
CA VAL A 119 -0.42 -3.53 0.50
C VAL A 119 0.67 -4.01 -0.47
N ILE A 120 0.45 -5.14 -1.14
CA ILE A 120 1.36 -5.62 -2.18
C ILE A 120 1.36 -4.74 -3.43
N ASP A 121 0.23 -4.19 -3.88
CA ASP A 121 0.21 -3.24 -5.01
C ASP A 121 1.03 -1.99 -4.70
N ASN A 122 0.93 -1.45 -3.47
CA ASN A 122 1.75 -0.31 -3.04
C ASN A 122 3.25 -0.65 -3.05
N ILE A 123 3.61 -1.83 -2.57
CA ILE A 123 5.00 -2.31 -2.57
C ILE A 123 5.52 -2.50 -4.00
N THR A 124 4.75 -3.17 -4.87
CA THR A 124 5.18 -3.41 -6.26
C THR A 124 5.24 -2.13 -7.06
N ASN A 125 4.33 -1.18 -6.83
CA ASN A 125 4.37 0.13 -7.49
C ASN A 125 5.60 0.93 -7.04
N ASP A 126 5.92 0.95 -5.75
CA ASP A 126 7.13 1.62 -5.27
C ASP A 126 8.42 0.99 -5.85
N PHE A 127 8.47 -0.34 -5.98
CA PHE A 127 9.57 -1.02 -6.67
C PHE A 127 9.64 -0.62 -8.15
N GLN A 128 8.51 -0.66 -8.86
CA GLN A 128 8.44 -0.31 -10.28
C GLN A 128 8.86 1.15 -10.51
N GLU A 129 8.33 2.10 -9.75
CA GLU A 129 8.66 3.52 -9.84
C GLU A 129 10.16 3.77 -9.60
N PHE A 130 10.75 3.10 -8.61
CA PHE A 130 12.18 3.16 -8.35
C PHE A 130 12.99 2.61 -9.54
N LEU A 131 12.63 1.43 -10.04
CA LEU A 131 13.33 0.78 -11.14
C LEU A 131 13.22 1.59 -12.44
N ASP A 132 12.05 2.16 -12.73
CA ASP A 132 11.85 3.02 -13.91
C ASP A 132 12.68 4.31 -13.80
N LYS A 133 12.62 4.97 -12.64
CA LYS A 133 13.34 6.22 -12.37
C LYS A 133 14.84 6.06 -12.62
N TYR A 134 15.47 5.06 -12.02
CA TYR A 134 16.93 4.90 -12.11
C TYR A 134 17.38 4.02 -13.27
N GLY A 135 16.53 3.11 -13.75
CA GLY A 135 16.77 2.30 -14.93
C GLY A 135 16.93 3.15 -16.18
N ALA A 136 16.10 4.19 -16.32
CA ALA A 136 16.12 5.14 -17.43
C ALA A 136 17.29 6.15 -17.38
N MET A 137 17.98 6.30 -16.24
CA MET A 137 19.11 7.23 -16.14
C MET A 137 20.35 6.72 -16.88
N THR A 138 21.04 7.65 -17.53
CA THR A 138 22.36 7.42 -18.11
C THR A 138 23.41 7.24 -17.01
N ASP A 139 24.53 6.60 -17.37
CA ASP A 139 25.65 6.41 -16.44
C ASP A 139 26.20 7.74 -15.89
N GLN A 140 26.14 8.82 -16.66
CA GLN A 140 26.55 10.13 -16.17
C GLN A 140 25.58 10.66 -15.11
N GLN A 141 24.27 10.60 -15.38
CA GLN A 141 23.25 11.02 -14.41
C GLN A 141 23.32 10.22 -13.11
N LEU A 142 23.57 8.92 -13.18
CA LEU A 142 23.75 8.07 -12.00
C LEU A 142 25.03 8.41 -11.22
N LYS A 143 26.14 8.73 -11.91
CA LYS A 143 27.37 9.21 -11.25
C LYS A 143 27.15 10.54 -10.55
N ASP A 144 26.41 11.45 -11.18
CA ASP A 144 26.13 12.79 -10.64
C ASP A 144 25.31 12.75 -9.35
N LEU A 145 24.60 11.65 -9.07
CA LEU A 145 23.94 11.43 -7.76
C LEU A 145 24.94 11.39 -6.60
N GLY A 146 26.19 10.97 -6.84
CA GLY A 146 27.24 10.88 -5.81
C GLY A 146 27.03 9.76 -4.77
N TRP A 147 25.95 8.98 -4.87
CA TRP A 147 25.64 7.91 -3.93
C TRP A 147 25.29 6.57 -4.59
N TRP A 148 25.19 6.49 -5.91
CA TRP A 148 24.89 5.23 -6.60
C TRP A 148 25.99 4.17 -6.36
N PRO A 149 25.63 2.88 -6.19
CA PRO A 149 26.62 1.81 -5.97
C PRO A 149 27.63 1.65 -7.12
N THR A 150 28.90 1.51 -6.77
CA THR A 150 30.01 1.30 -7.71
C THR A 150 30.80 0.05 -7.36
N TYR A 151 31.28 -0.68 -8.37
CA TYR A 151 32.30 -1.69 -8.19
C TYR A 151 33.61 -1.07 -7.69
N ALA A 152 34.53 -1.89 -7.17
CA ALA A 152 35.87 -1.45 -6.78
C ALA A 152 36.65 -0.75 -7.93
N SER A 153 36.28 -1.03 -9.19
CA SER A 153 36.83 -0.39 -10.39
C SER A 153 36.24 1.00 -10.70
N GLY A 154 35.27 1.48 -9.92
CA GLY A 154 34.56 2.73 -10.17
C GLY A 154 33.46 2.65 -11.25
N ALA A 155 33.22 1.46 -11.82
CA ALA A 155 32.09 1.23 -12.72
C ALA A 155 30.77 1.17 -11.94
N LEU A 156 29.70 1.77 -12.48
CA LEU A 156 28.38 1.72 -11.87
C LEU A 156 27.84 0.28 -11.87
N VAL A 157 27.16 -0.07 -10.79
CA VAL A 157 26.50 -1.37 -10.65
C VAL A 157 25.03 -1.20 -11.07
N LYS A 158 24.71 -1.55 -12.32
CA LYS A 158 23.31 -1.64 -12.81
C LYS A 158 22.82 -3.11 -12.87
N THR A 159 23.30 -3.93 -11.94
CA THR A 159 22.85 -5.32 -11.76
C THR A 159 21.74 -5.40 -10.73
N ASN A 160 21.11 -6.56 -10.59
CA ASN A 160 20.14 -6.84 -9.52
C ASN A 160 20.64 -6.39 -8.14
N ASP A 161 21.88 -6.73 -7.78
CA ASP A 161 22.50 -6.32 -6.52
C ASP A 161 22.63 -4.80 -6.40
N GLY A 162 23.06 -4.12 -7.47
CA GLY A 162 23.21 -2.66 -7.47
C GLY A 162 21.89 -1.93 -7.30
N PHE A 163 20.83 -2.35 -8.00
CA PHE A 163 19.51 -1.76 -7.83
C PHE A 163 18.96 -1.98 -6.42
N ARG A 164 19.19 -3.15 -5.83
CA ARG A 164 18.75 -3.44 -4.45
C ARG A 164 19.53 -2.65 -3.41
N GLU A 165 20.85 -2.51 -3.58
CA GLU A 165 21.68 -1.67 -2.72
C GLU A 165 21.24 -0.21 -2.80
N ALA A 166 21.03 0.29 -4.02
CA ALA A 166 20.54 1.64 -4.26
C ALA A 166 19.16 1.88 -3.62
N TYR A 167 18.23 0.92 -3.79
CA TYR A 167 16.89 1.00 -3.18
C TYR A 167 16.99 1.07 -1.67
N TYR A 168 17.77 0.17 -1.06
CA TYR A 168 17.93 0.13 0.39
C TYR A 168 18.61 1.41 0.92
N LYS A 169 19.56 1.97 0.17
CA LYS A 169 20.24 3.22 0.52
C LYS A 169 19.32 4.43 0.45
N GLU A 170 18.44 4.50 -0.56
CA GLU A 170 17.47 5.60 -0.71
C GLU A 170 16.34 5.51 0.31
N LYS A 171 15.78 4.32 0.54
CA LYS A 171 14.63 4.13 1.43
C LYS A 171 15.02 3.93 2.90
N GLY A 172 16.27 3.53 3.16
CA GLY A 172 16.81 3.22 4.49
C GLY A 172 16.38 1.86 5.06
N LYS A 173 15.35 1.22 4.49
CA LYS A 173 14.83 -0.09 4.91
C LYS A 173 14.02 -0.76 3.80
N TRP A 174 13.87 -2.07 3.90
CA TRP A 174 12.90 -2.82 3.10
C TRP A 174 11.47 -2.61 3.65
N PRO A 175 10.44 -2.62 2.80
CA PRO A 175 9.06 -2.75 3.25
C PRO A 175 8.89 -4.02 4.09
N SER A 176 8.12 -3.96 5.17
CA SER A 176 7.98 -5.06 6.12
C SER A 176 6.53 -5.50 6.35
N GLY A 177 6.34 -6.76 6.71
CA GLY A 177 5.07 -7.36 7.09
C GLY A 177 5.24 -8.42 8.17
N VAL A 178 4.23 -9.27 8.31
CA VAL A 178 4.16 -10.34 9.30
C VAL A 178 3.97 -11.68 8.59
N ASP A 179 4.83 -12.66 8.88
CA ASP A 179 4.76 -14.01 8.32
C ASP A 179 3.64 -14.86 8.97
N LEU A 180 3.45 -16.08 8.46
CA LEU A 180 2.45 -17.03 8.99
C LEU A 180 2.62 -17.39 10.48
N ASN A 181 3.79 -17.10 11.07
CA ASN A 181 4.13 -17.42 12.46
C ASN A 181 4.16 -16.16 13.35
N GLY A 182 3.80 -14.98 12.83
CA GLY A 182 3.84 -13.73 13.58
C GLY A 182 5.20 -13.03 13.60
N ASN A 183 6.20 -13.51 12.84
CA ASN A 183 7.51 -12.91 12.75
C ASN A 183 7.55 -11.80 11.70
N THR A 184 8.43 -10.81 11.88
CA THR A 184 8.65 -9.78 10.87
C THR A 184 9.27 -10.38 9.60
N ILE A 185 8.69 -10.04 8.46
CA ILE A 185 9.20 -10.40 7.13
C ILE A 185 9.41 -9.15 6.28
N TYR A 186 10.32 -9.20 5.32
CA TYR A 186 10.70 -8.07 4.48
C TYR A 186 10.47 -8.37 3.01
N PHE A 187 9.74 -7.49 2.34
CA PHE A 187 9.44 -7.56 0.92
C PHE A 187 10.57 -6.98 0.10
N LYS A 188 10.93 -7.68 -0.98
CA LYS A 188 12.09 -7.38 -1.81
C LYS A 188 11.77 -7.69 -3.25
N PHE A 189 12.55 -7.12 -4.16
CA PHE A 189 12.49 -7.46 -5.58
C PHE A 189 13.78 -8.16 -6.03
N HIS A 190 13.66 -8.91 -7.12
CA HIS A 190 14.77 -9.52 -7.83
C HIS A 190 14.56 -9.32 -9.34
N LEU A 191 15.53 -8.71 -10.03
CA LEU A 191 15.44 -8.50 -11.48
C LEU A 191 15.46 -9.82 -12.24
N THR A 192 14.59 -9.96 -13.23
CA THR A 192 14.45 -11.15 -14.08
C THR A 192 15.13 -10.94 -15.43
N ALA A 193 15.26 -12.03 -16.20
CA ALA A 193 16.01 -12.02 -17.46
C ALA A 193 15.39 -11.13 -18.56
N ASP A 194 14.09 -10.85 -18.46
CA ASP A 194 13.32 -10.00 -19.38
C ASP A 194 13.31 -8.52 -18.98
N GLY A 195 14.04 -8.14 -17.92
CA GLY A 195 14.10 -6.76 -17.42
C GLY A 195 12.94 -6.37 -16.50
N SER A 196 12.00 -7.29 -16.21
CA SER A 196 11.02 -7.12 -15.15
C SER A 196 11.60 -7.49 -13.77
N PHE A 197 10.76 -7.67 -12.76
CA PHE A 197 11.19 -8.10 -11.43
C PHE A 197 10.21 -9.08 -10.79
N LEU A 198 10.77 -10.03 -10.04
CA LEU A 198 10.04 -10.91 -9.15
C LEU A 198 9.96 -10.28 -7.76
N THR A 199 8.78 -10.26 -7.15
CA THR A 199 8.62 -9.87 -5.74
C THR A 199 8.66 -11.09 -4.84
N TYR A 200 9.42 -11.01 -3.75
CA TYR A 200 9.57 -12.09 -2.78
C TYR A 200 9.71 -11.53 -1.35
N ALA A 201 9.59 -12.38 -0.34
CA ALA A 201 9.75 -11.96 1.05
C ALA A 201 10.52 -12.97 1.91
N ASN A 202 11.41 -12.47 2.76
CA ASN A 202 12.19 -13.29 3.70
C ASN A 202 12.43 -12.57 5.04
N GLY A 203 12.94 -13.28 6.05
CA GLY A 203 13.10 -12.75 7.41
C GLY A 203 14.30 -11.81 7.62
N ASN A 204 15.10 -11.53 6.60
CA ASN A 204 16.30 -10.69 6.76
C ASN A 204 15.98 -9.21 6.50
N GLY A 205 16.10 -8.35 7.52
CA GLY A 205 15.83 -6.91 7.39
C GLY A 205 16.99 -6.10 6.84
N ASP A 206 18.21 -6.60 7.00
CA ASP A 206 19.41 -5.90 6.56
C ASP A 206 19.72 -6.19 5.10
N PHE A 207 20.17 -5.16 4.37
CA PHE A 207 20.77 -5.40 3.07
C PHE A 207 22.06 -6.20 3.23
N LYS A 208 22.16 -7.30 2.49
CA LYS A 208 23.40 -8.07 2.33
C LYS A 208 23.84 -7.94 0.88
N ASN A 209 25.08 -7.49 0.68
CA ASN A 209 25.69 -7.38 -0.63
C ASN A 209 25.90 -8.79 -1.19
N SER A 210 24.94 -9.24 -2.01
CA SER A 210 24.75 -10.63 -2.43
C SER A 210 24.41 -11.62 -1.28
N GLY A 211 23.89 -12.78 -1.68
CA GLY A 211 23.68 -13.93 -0.78
C GLY A 211 22.35 -13.97 -0.02
N ASP A 212 21.51 -12.94 -0.10
CA ASP A 212 20.19 -12.90 0.54
C ASP A 212 19.04 -13.24 -0.41
N TRP A 213 19.19 -14.43 -1.00
CA TRP A 213 18.32 -14.95 -2.06
C TRP A 213 17.40 -16.07 -1.59
N GLY A 214 17.58 -16.55 -0.36
CA GLY A 214 16.68 -17.51 0.26
C GLY A 214 15.33 -16.88 0.52
N THR A 215 14.26 -17.52 0.07
CA THR A 215 12.89 -17.04 0.27
C THR A 215 11.92 -18.19 0.54
N ASN A 216 10.95 -17.93 1.41
CA ASN A 216 9.82 -18.81 1.65
C ASN A 216 8.53 -18.28 1.00
N TYR A 217 8.54 -17.04 0.50
CA TYR A 217 7.37 -16.37 -0.05
C TYR A 217 7.70 -15.77 -1.41
N ILE A 218 6.88 -16.05 -2.42
CA ILE A 218 7.01 -15.51 -3.77
C ILE A 218 5.65 -14.99 -4.23
N TYR A 219 5.64 -13.81 -4.82
CA TYR A 219 4.45 -13.19 -5.40
C TYR A 219 4.38 -13.48 -6.90
N ASP A 220 3.20 -13.89 -7.36
CA ASP A 220 2.82 -14.03 -8.76
C ASP A 220 2.06 -12.77 -9.16
N SER A 221 2.75 -11.87 -9.87
CA SER A 221 2.23 -10.57 -10.28
C SER A 221 1.09 -10.67 -11.29
N ALA A 222 1.07 -11.74 -12.10
CA ALA A 222 0.05 -12.00 -13.10
C ALA A 222 -1.23 -12.54 -12.47
N ALA A 223 -1.12 -13.48 -11.53
CA ALA A 223 -2.25 -14.03 -10.81
C ALA A 223 -2.68 -13.20 -9.58
N LYS A 224 -1.87 -12.20 -9.19
CA LYS A 224 -2.04 -11.38 -7.99
C LYS A 224 -2.12 -12.21 -6.70
N LYS A 225 -1.27 -13.24 -6.60
CA LYS A 225 -1.30 -14.25 -5.53
C LYS A 225 0.07 -14.45 -4.90
N TRP A 226 0.06 -14.81 -3.62
CA TRP A 226 1.27 -15.21 -2.91
C TRP A 226 1.35 -16.73 -2.78
N TYR A 227 2.57 -17.24 -2.89
CA TYR A 227 2.90 -18.64 -2.70
C TYR A 227 3.90 -18.80 -1.57
N TYR A 228 3.71 -19.82 -0.74
CA TYR A 228 4.53 -20.15 0.41
C TYR A 228 5.03 -21.59 0.38
N SER A 229 6.27 -21.81 0.82
CA SER A 229 6.80 -23.14 1.14
C SER A 229 7.70 -23.09 2.38
N PRO A 230 7.54 -24.01 3.35
CA PRO A 230 8.43 -24.10 4.49
C PRO A 230 9.87 -24.47 4.10
N GLN A 231 10.05 -25.22 3.00
CA GLN A 231 11.38 -25.55 2.45
C GLN A 231 12.02 -24.34 1.75
N GLY A 232 11.18 -23.44 1.23
CA GLY A 232 11.60 -22.27 0.49
C GLY A 232 12.37 -22.61 -0.79
N THR A 233 12.98 -21.60 -1.40
CA THR A 233 13.88 -21.74 -2.54
C THR A 233 14.96 -20.66 -2.49
N ASN A 234 15.95 -20.75 -3.38
CA ASN A 234 17.02 -19.77 -3.50
C ASN A 234 16.99 -19.12 -4.89
N LEU A 235 16.96 -17.78 -4.91
CA LEU A 235 16.87 -16.97 -6.12
C LEU A 235 18.24 -16.61 -6.73
N GLY A 236 19.36 -16.97 -6.11
CA GLY A 236 20.70 -16.48 -6.48
C GLY A 236 21.21 -16.93 -7.86
N GLY A 237 20.51 -17.84 -8.53
CA GLY A 237 20.80 -18.29 -9.90
C GLY A 237 19.84 -17.73 -10.97
N ILE A 238 18.96 -16.80 -10.62
CA ILE A 238 17.87 -16.34 -11.49
C ILE A 238 18.28 -15.13 -12.36
N SER A 239 19.27 -14.33 -11.93
CA SER A 239 19.59 -13.02 -12.53
C SER A 239 20.48 -13.03 -13.78
N ASN A 240 20.86 -14.17 -14.34
CA ASN A 240 21.90 -14.20 -15.37
C ASN A 240 21.31 -14.28 -16.78
N SER A 241 20.79 -13.17 -17.34
CA SER A 241 20.40 -12.92 -18.77
C SER A 241 19.75 -14.08 -19.58
N VAL A 242 18.94 -13.80 -20.59
CA VAL A 242 18.37 -14.89 -21.42
C VAL A 242 19.45 -15.82 -22.01
N ASP A 243 20.66 -15.26 -22.24
CA ASP A 243 21.81 -15.99 -22.80
C ASP A 243 22.72 -16.71 -21.77
N LYS A 244 22.45 -16.60 -20.46
CA LYS A 244 23.27 -17.24 -19.39
C LYS A 244 22.45 -18.01 -18.35
N GLY A 245 21.19 -18.36 -18.67
CA GLY A 245 20.34 -19.21 -17.82
C GLY A 245 19.45 -18.46 -16.84
N GLY A 246 19.23 -17.15 -17.04
CA GLY A 246 18.26 -16.38 -16.27
C GLY A 246 16.81 -16.83 -16.53
N LYS A 247 15.92 -16.59 -15.57
CA LYS A 247 14.51 -16.98 -15.64
C LYS A 247 13.58 -15.77 -15.62
N THR A 248 12.45 -15.87 -16.30
CA THR A 248 11.33 -14.94 -16.17
C THR A 248 10.54 -15.24 -14.90
N GLU A 249 9.71 -14.30 -14.44
CA GLU A 249 8.78 -14.54 -13.33
C GLU A 249 7.91 -15.78 -13.61
N ALA A 250 7.31 -15.87 -14.79
CA ALA A 250 6.45 -17.00 -15.17
C ALA A 250 7.15 -18.36 -15.01
N GLN A 251 8.40 -18.48 -15.46
CA GLN A 251 9.17 -19.72 -15.32
C GLN A 251 9.47 -20.08 -13.86
N ILE A 252 9.59 -19.09 -12.98
CA ILE A 252 9.82 -19.28 -11.55
C ILE A 252 8.51 -19.72 -10.88
N ILE A 253 7.41 -19.06 -11.23
CA ILE A 253 6.06 -19.39 -10.76
C ILE A 253 5.68 -20.82 -11.16
N ASP A 254 5.94 -21.23 -12.40
CA ASP A 254 5.68 -22.60 -12.86
C ASP A 254 6.51 -23.62 -12.09
N LYS A 255 7.79 -23.31 -11.81
CA LYS A 255 8.67 -24.17 -11.01
C LYS A 255 8.09 -24.36 -9.60
N ILE A 256 7.73 -23.29 -8.89
CA ILE A 256 7.26 -23.41 -7.50
C ILE A 256 5.88 -24.08 -7.40
N LYS A 257 5.01 -23.89 -8.40
CA LYS A 257 3.73 -24.61 -8.50
C LYS A 257 3.97 -26.12 -8.65
N ASN A 258 4.95 -26.53 -9.46
CA ASN A 258 5.35 -27.94 -9.59
C ASN A 258 6.04 -28.50 -8.33
N GLU A 259 6.69 -27.66 -7.53
CA GLU A 259 7.29 -28.03 -6.24
C GLU A 259 6.27 -28.09 -5.09
N GLY A 260 4.99 -27.81 -5.35
CA GLY A 260 3.91 -27.94 -4.38
C GLY A 260 3.83 -26.79 -3.37
N TRP A 261 4.23 -25.58 -3.76
CA TRP A 261 4.02 -24.39 -2.92
C TRP A 261 2.53 -24.10 -2.71
N GLU A 262 2.16 -23.70 -1.50
CA GLU A 262 0.78 -23.41 -1.12
C GLU A 262 0.44 -21.94 -1.39
N GLU A 263 -0.78 -21.66 -1.84
CA GLU A 263 -1.28 -20.28 -1.93
C GLU A 263 -1.51 -19.72 -0.52
N VAL A 264 -1.12 -18.46 -0.31
CA VAL A 264 -1.35 -17.73 0.93
C VAL A 264 -1.91 -16.34 0.62
N THR A 265 -2.63 -15.77 1.57
CA THR A 265 -3.23 -14.44 1.44
C THR A 265 -2.43 -13.43 2.25
N LEU A 266 -2.21 -12.24 1.69
CA LEU A 266 -1.66 -11.09 2.43
C LEU A 266 -2.82 -10.13 2.73
N THR A 267 -3.29 -10.12 3.98
CA THR A 267 -4.35 -9.21 4.44
C THR A 267 -3.71 -8.06 5.22
N GLY A 268 -3.87 -6.83 4.73
CA GLY A 268 -3.03 -5.73 5.21
C GLY A 268 -1.57 -6.09 4.95
N ASN A 269 -0.75 -6.16 6.01
CA ASN A 269 0.65 -6.56 5.92
C ASN A 269 0.94 -7.95 6.53
N THR A 270 -0.09 -8.76 6.79
CA THR A 270 0.02 -10.04 7.50
C THR A 270 -0.36 -11.21 6.61
N PHE A 271 0.51 -12.22 6.54
CA PHE A 271 0.25 -13.46 5.82
C PHE A 271 -0.70 -14.38 6.60
N SER A 272 -1.62 -15.01 5.88
CA SER A 272 -2.50 -16.06 6.39
C SER A 272 -2.64 -17.18 5.36
N LYS A 273 -2.91 -18.40 5.83
CA LYS A 273 -3.35 -19.52 4.98
C LYS A 273 -4.84 -19.40 4.68
#